data_AF-A0A7V4SPC9-F1
#
_entry.id   AF-A0A7V4SPC9-F1
#
_cell.length_a   1.000
_cell.length_b   1.000
_cell.length_c   1.000
_cell.angle_alpha   90.00
_cell.angle_beta   90.00
_cell.angle_gamma   90.00
#
_symmetry.space_group_name_H-M   'P 1'
#
loop_
_entity.id
_entity.type
_entity.pdbx_description
1 polymer ?
#
loop_
_entity_poly.entity_id
_entity_poly.type
_entity_poly.pdbx_seq_one_letter_code
_entity_poly.pdbx_strand_id
1 'polypeptide(L)'
;MSSEDPQNAGRYKPADPRTQEEVGGVLERAFEHERGHEPLEEQARRLLQWADEAEERAVAAESLANEAEQAAARAAERYALTGDRDDLAALRRWEAEAEAARREAEATREEAERLHKYLP
;
A
#
# COMPACT_ATOMS: atom_id res chain seq x y z
N MET A 1 -41.25 -31.10 52.66
CA MET A 1 -41.06 -29.92 51.80
C MET A 1 -39.56 -29.89 51.51
N SER A 2 -39.01 -30.64 50.54
CA SER A 2 -39.13 -30.50 49.06
C SER A 2 -38.92 -29.03 48.66
N SER A 3 -37.86 -28.61 47.96
CA SER A 3 -37.15 -29.31 46.88
C SER A 3 -35.70 -28.77 46.74
N GLU A 4 -34.70 -29.63 46.86
CA GLU A 4 -33.43 -29.43 46.16
C GLU A 4 -33.64 -29.95 44.73
N ASP A 5 -33.62 -29.07 43.72
CA ASP A 5 -33.72 -29.48 42.32
C ASP A 5 -32.44 -30.23 41.90
N PRO A 6 -32.49 -31.54 41.60
CA PRO A 6 -31.32 -32.29 41.17
C PRO A 6 -31.12 -32.24 39.64
N GLN A 7 -31.79 -31.33 38.92
CA GLN A 7 -31.93 -31.40 37.46
C GLN A 7 -30.92 -30.59 36.65
N ASN A 8 -29.90 -29.96 37.26
CA ASN A 8 -28.93 -29.17 36.49
C ASN A 8 -27.50 -29.76 36.42
N ALA A 9 -27.27 -30.94 37.00
CA ALA A 9 -25.95 -31.58 37.01
C ALA A 9 -25.60 -32.36 35.71
N GLY A 10 -26.50 -32.39 34.71
CA GLY A 10 -26.38 -33.25 33.53
C GLY A 10 -26.09 -32.56 32.19
N ARG A 11 -25.77 -31.25 32.15
CA ARG A 11 -25.80 -30.48 30.88
C ARG A 11 -24.51 -29.79 30.46
N TYR A 12 -23.36 -30.31 30.90
CA TYR A 12 -22.07 -29.97 30.27
C TYR A 12 -21.38 -31.27 29.88
N LYS A 13 -21.59 -31.68 28.62
CA LYS A 13 -20.68 -32.65 28.00
C LYS A 13 -19.39 -31.90 27.69
N PRO A 14 -18.22 -32.39 28.15
CA PRO A 14 -16.96 -31.80 27.72
C PRO A 14 -16.90 -31.88 26.19
N ALA A 15 -16.62 -30.74 25.54
CA ALA A 15 -16.46 -30.71 24.10
C ALA A 15 -15.34 -31.68 23.69
N ASP A 16 -15.49 -32.30 22.51
CA ASP A 16 -14.44 -33.12 21.91
C ASP A 16 -13.12 -32.31 21.90
N PRO A 17 -11.96 -32.90 22.29
CA PRO A 17 -10.67 -32.23 22.25
C PRO A 17 -10.42 -31.44 20.97
N ARG A 18 -10.84 -31.97 19.81
CA ARG A 18 -10.70 -31.28 18.52
C ARG A 18 -11.52 -30.00 18.44
N THR A 19 -12.73 -30.03 18.98
CA THR A 19 -13.60 -28.84 19.08
C THR A 19 -13.05 -27.83 20.08
N GLN A 20 -12.41 -28.27 21.17
CA GLN A 20 -11.74 -27.37 22.11
C GLN A 20 -10.54 -26.67 21.48
N GLU A 21 -9.74 -27.38 20.68
CA GLU A 21 -8.63 -26.81 19.93
C GLU A 21 -9.11 -25.82 18.86
N GLU A 22 -10.15 -26.16 18.08
CA GLU A 22 -10.72 -25.25 17.08
C GLU A 22 -11.30 -23.98 17.72
N VAL A 23 -12.08 -24.12 18.79
CA VAL A 23 -12.66 -22.97 19.50
C VAL A 23 -11.57 -22.15 20.18
N GLY A 24 -10.56 -22.80 20.76
CA GLY A 24 -9.39 -22.15 21.34
C GLY A 24 -8.67 -21.27 20.31
N GLY A 25 -8.36 -21.82 19.13
CA GLY A 25 -7.72 -21.07 18.06
C GLY A 25 -8.59 -19.96 17.44
N VAL A 26 -9.92 -20.10 17.47
CA VAL A 26 -10.83 -19.00 17.06
C VAL A 26 -10.83 -17.88 18.10
N LEU A 27 -10.87 -18.20 19.39
CA LEU A 27 -10.85 -17.22 20.47
C LEU A 27 -9.50 -16.50 20.56
N GLU A 28 -8.39 -17.21 20.40
CA GLU A 28 -7.05 -16.62 20.40
C GLU A 28 -6.91 -15.58 19.28
N ARG A 29 -7.33 -15.93 18.05
CA ARG A 29 -7.36 -14.98 16.92
C ARG A 29 -8.29 -13.80 17.16
N ALA A 30 -9.45 -14.02 17.79
CA ALA A 30 -10.36 -12.93 18.14
C ALA A 30 -9.76 -11.98 19.18
N PHE A 31 -9.07 -12.50 20.19
CA PHE A 31 -8.38 -11.69 21.21
C PHE A 31 -7.16 -10.95 20.66
N GLU A 32 -6.40 -11.55 19.74
CA GLU A 32 -5.32 -10.85 19.05
C GLU A 32 -5.87 -9.68 18.24
N HIS A 33 -6.96 -9.90 17.49
CA HIS A 33 -7.64 -8.86 16.73
C HIS A 33 -8.19 -7.74 17.63
N GLU A 34 -8.81 -8.08 18.77
CA GLU A 34 -9.35 -7.11 19.74
C GLU A 34 -8.23 -6.28 20.42
N ARG A 35 -7.01 -6.82 20.52
CA ARG A 35 -5.80 -6.10 20.95
C ARG A 35 -5.11 -5.33 19.83
N GLY A 36 -5.66 -5.32 18.62
CA GLY A 36 -5.09 -4.65 17.45
C GLY A 36 -3.91 -5.40 16.80
N HIS A 37 -3.65 -6.65 17.20
CA HIS A 37 -2.70 -7.52 16.51
C HIS A 37 -3.38 -8.16 15.32
N GLU A 38 -3.01 -7.69 14.14
CA GLU A 38 -3.47 -8.26 12.89
C GLU A 38 -2.69 -9.55 12.58
N PRO A 39 -3.31 -10.59 11.98
CA PRO A 39 -2.57 -11.79 11.60
C PRO A 39 -1.39 -11.45 10.70
N LEU A 40 -0.23 -12.08 10.93
CA LEU A 40 1.01 -11.81 10.17
C LEU A 40 0.82 -11.93 8.65
N GLU A 41 -0.02 -12.87 8.20
CA GLU A 41 -0.35 -13.05 6.78
C GLU A 41 -1.10 -11.84 6.20
N GLU A 42 -1.99 -11.23 6.97
CA GLU A 42 -2.78 -10.08 6.55
C GLU A 42 -1.92 -8.81 6.53
N GLN A 43 -0.99 -8.67 7.49
CA GLN A 43 0.02 -7.60 7.47
C GLN A 43 0.95 -7.71 6.26
N ALA A 44 1.42 -8.91 5.93
CA ALA A 44 2.27 -9.15 4.76
C ALA A 44 1.54 -8.82 3.45
N ARG A 45 0.25 -9.18 3.33
CA ARG A 45 -0.58 -8.81 2.17
C ARG A 45 -0.73 -7.30 2.01
N ARG A 46 -0.97 -6.57 3.09
CA ARG A 46 -1.08 -5.09 3.02
C ARG A 46 0.24 -4.42 2.67
N LEU A 47 1.33 -4.89 3.24
CA LEU A 47 2.66 -4.39 2.90
C LEU A 47 2.98 -4.63 1.41
N LEU A 48 2.61 -5.80 0.87
CA LEU A 48 2.78 -6.11 -0.54
C LEU A 48 1.91 -5.18 -1.40
N GLN A 49 0.65 -4.99 -1.04
CA GLN A 49 -0.24 -4.07 -1.75
C GLN A 49 0.31 -2.64 -1.75
N TRP A 50 0.82 -2.14 -0.63
CA TRP A 50 1.41 -0.80 -0.58
C TRP A 50 2.69 -0.69 -1.41
N ALA A 51 3.49 -1.75 -1.47
CA ALA A 51 4.68 -1.80 -2.33
C ALA A 51 4.27 -1.73 -3.82
N ASP A 52 3.29 -2.54 -4.24
CA ASP A 52 2.76 -2.53 -5.60
C ASP A 52 2.17 -1.15 -5.96
N GLU A 53 1.37 -0.54 -5.09
CA GLU A 53 0.80 0.80 -5.28
C GLU A 53 1.89 1.89 -5.33
N ALA A 54 3.01 1.71 -4.63
CA ALA A 54 4.15 2.61 -4.72
C ALA A 54 4.89 2.44 -6.07
N GLU A 55 5.08 1.20 -6.53
CA GLU A 55 5.68 0.94 -7.85
C GLU A 55 4.83 1.51 -8.99
N GLU A 56 3.51 1.31 -8.97
CA GLU A 56 2.61 1.88 -9.97
C GLU A 56 2.68 3.42 -10.01
N ARG A 57 2.75 4.07 -8.84
CA ARG A 57 2.92 5.51 -8.75
C ARG A 57 4.27 5.97 -9.28
N ALA A 58 5.35 5.23 -9.01
CA ALA A 58 6.67 5.54 -9.56
C ALA A 58 6.67 5.46 -11.09
N VAL A 59 6.08 4.42 -11.67
CA VAL A 59 5.93 4.27 -13.13
C VAL A 59 5.11 5.41 -13.73
N ALA A 60 4.01 5.81 -13.07
CA ALA A 60 3.20 6.94 -13.53
C ALA A 60 3.99 8.27 -13.51
N ALA A 61 4.77 8.52 -12.47
CA ALA A 61 5.62 9.70 -12.36
C ALA A 61 6.74 9.70 -13.42
N GLU A 62 7.35 8.56 -13.71
CA GLU A 62 8.30 8.42 -14.82
C GLU A 62 7.66 8.70 -16.19
N SER A 63 6.43 8.23 -16.42
CA SER A 63 5.69 8.56 -17.65
C SER A 63 5.48 10.06 -17.80
N LEU A 64 5.05 10.73 -16.72
CA LEU A 64 4.87 12.19 -16.72
C LEU A 64 6.17 12.95 -16.98
N ALA A 65 7.29 12.50 -16.39
CA ALA A 65 8.60 13.06 -16.65
C ALA A 65 8.98 12.96 -18.14
N ASN A 66 8.80 11.77 -18.73
CA ASN A 66 9.07 11.54 -20.15
C ASN A 66 8.19 12.39 -21.07
N GLU A 67 6.91 12.56 -20.74
CA GLU A 67 5.98 13.40 -21.49
C GLU A 67 6.38 14.89 -21.42
N ALA A 68 6.76 15.36 -20.24
CA ALA A 68 7.26 16.73 -20.03
C ALA A 68 8.57 16.97 -20.80
N GLU A 69 9.50 16.01 -20.82
CA GLU A 69 10.74 16.10 -21.61
C GLU A 69 10.47 16.18 -23.10
N GLN A 70 9.54 15.37 -23.62
CA GLN A 70 9.13 15.46 -25.02
C GLN A 70 8.48 16.81 -25.33
N ALA A 71 7.70 17.37 -24.39
CA ALA A 71 7.11 18.70 -24.54
C ALA A 71 8.19 19.80 -24.52
N ALA A 72 9.19 19.68 -23.65
CA ALA A 72 10.36 20.56 -23.62
C ALA A 72 11.12 20.51 -24.96
N ALA A 73 11.41 19.30 -25.48
CA ALA A 73 12.09 19.14 -26.77
C ALA A 73 11.33 19.83 -27.91
N ARG A 74 10.01 19.65 -27.99
CA ARG A 74 9.16 20.34 -28.99
C ARG A 74 9.17 21.86 -28.81
N ALA A 75 9.18 22.36 -27.58
CA ALA A 75 9.26 23.79 -27.29
C ALA A 75 10.64 24.37 -27.67
N ALA A 76 11.72 23.63 -27.43
CA ALA A 76 13.08 24.01 -27.84
C ALA A 76 13.21 24.10 -29.37
N GLU A 77 12.67 23.12 -30.11
CA GLU A 77 12.64 23.14 -31.57
C GLU A 77 11.86 24.35 -32.10
N ARG A 78 10.70 24.63 -31.52
CA ARG A 78 9.90 25.82 -31.87
C ARG A 78 10.66 27.11 -31.60
N TYR A 79 11.22 27.26 -30.40
CA TYR A 79 12.00 28.44 -30.05
C TYR A 79 13.20 28.64 -30.98
N ALA A 80 13.90 27.56 -31.37
CA ALA A 80 15.01 27.64 -32.32
C ALA A 80 14.57 28.17 -33.70
N LEU A 81 13.33 27.92 -34.11
CA LEU A 81 12.76 28.40 -35.38
C LEU A 81 12.19 29.81 -35.28
N THR A 82 11.51 30.14 -34.18
CA THR A 82 10.73 31.38 -34.02
C THR A 82 11.49 32.49 -33.31
N GLY A 83 12.41 32.14 -32.41
CA GLY A 83 13.02 33.07 -31.45
C GLY A 83 12.03 33.67 -30.45
N ASP A 84 10.82 33.11 -30.34
CA ASP A 84 9.75 33.67 -29.52
C ASP A 84 10.01 33.48 -28.02
N ARG A 85 9.81 34.53 -27.23
CA ARG A 85 9.94 34.47 -25.77
C ARG A 85 8.91 33.54 -25.13
N ASP A 86 7.74 33.39 -25.74
CA ASP A 86 6.70 32.50 -25.22
C ASP A 86 7.09 31.03 -25.38
N ASP A 87 7.75 30.67 -26.49
CA ASP A 87 8.30 29.32 -26.71
C ASP A 87 9.44 29.03 -25.73
N LEU A 88 10.31 30.01 -25.44
CA LEU A 88 11.35 29.89 -24.40
C LEU A 88 10.75 29.71 -23.00
N ALA A 89 9.67 30.42 -22.68
CA ALA A 89 8.97 30.28 -21.42
C ALA A 89 8.24 28.92 -21.32
N ALA A 90 7.72 28.39 -22.43
CA ALA A 90 7.19 27.04 -22.48
C ALA A 90 8.28 25.99 -22.23
N LEU A 91 9.43 26.10 -22.89
CA LEU A 91 10.58 25.21 -22.68
C LEU A 91 10.96 25.12 -21.20
N ARG A 92 11.22 26.26 -20.55
CA ARG A 92 11.62 26.30 -19.15
C ARG A 92 10.59 25.71 -18.19
N ARG A 93 9.29 25.87 -18.49
CA ARG A 93 8.22 25.27 -17.70
C ARG A 93 8.25 23.75 -17.82
N TRP A 94 8.32 23.22 -19.03
CA TRP A 94 8.37 21.78 -19.26
C TRP A 94 9.65 21.14 -18.70
N GLU A 95 10.79 21.82 -18.76
CA GLU A 95 12.03 21.35 -18.10
C GLU A 95 11.87 21.26 -16.58
N ALA A 96 11.26 22.28 -15.95
CA ALA A 96 11.02 22.27 -14.51
C ALA A 96 10.00 21.19 -14.09
N GLU A 97 8.95 20.98 -14.90
CA GLU A 97 7.96 19.92 -14.68
C GLU A 97 8.58 18.52 -14.82
N ALA A 98 9.42 18.31 -15.83
CA ALA A 98 10.17 17.06 -15.99
C ALA A 98 11.08 16.78 -14.79
N GLU A 99 11.82 17.78 -14.32
CA GLU A 99 12.69 17.63 -13.16
C GLU A 99 11.92 17.34 -11.87
N ALA A 100 10.77 17.99 -11.68
CA ALA A 100 9.89 17.73 -10.54
C ALA A 100 9.33 16.30 -10.58
N ALA A 101 8.82 15.86 -11.73
CA ALA A 101 8.29 14.51 -11.90
C ALA A 101 9.36 13.43 -11.71
N ARG A 102 10.60 13.66 -12.18
CA ARG A 102 11.74 12.75 -11.91
C ARG A 102 12.04 12.60 -10.43
N ARG A 103 12.05 13.72 -9.68
CA ARG A 103 12.27 13.70 -8.23
C ARG A 103 11.15 12.95 -7.50
N GLU A 104 9.91 13.12 -7.94
CA GLU A 104 8.77 12.39 -7.39
C GLU A 104 8.84 10.88 -7.69
N ALA A 105 9.23 10.51 -8.92
CA ALA A 105 9.45 9.11 -9.30
C ALA A 105 10.53 8.45 -8.43
N GLU A 106 11.67 9.12 -8.24
CA GLU A 106 12.78 8.63 -7.42
C GLU A 106 12.34 8.46 -5.95
N ALA A 107 11.68 9.46 -5.36
CA ALA A 107 11.19 9.36 -3.99
C ALA A 107 10.16 8.22 -3.80
N THR A 108 9.29 8.01 -4.79
CA THR A 108 8.29 6.94 -4.74
C THR A 108 8.93 5.57 -4.89
N ARG A 109 9.95 5.44 -5.73
CA ARG A 109 10.75 4.22 -5.88
C ARG A 109 11.51 3.88 -4.60
N GLU A 110 12.12 4.86 -3.95
CA GLU A 110 12.78 4.67 -2.64
C GLU A 110 11.80 4.23 -1.54
N GLU A 111 10.54 4.67 -1.60
CA GLU A 111 9.47 4.19 -0.71
C GLU A 111 9.11 2.73 -1.02
N ALA A 112 8.92 2.37 -2.29
CA ALA A 112 8.65 0.99 -2.70
C ALA A 112 9.78 0.04 -2.24
N GLU A 113 11.04 0.41 -2.49
CA GLU A 113 12.22 -0.35 -2.04
C GLU A 113 12.29 -0.47 -0.52
N ARG A 114 11.85 0.56 0.23
CA ARG A 114 11.75 0.49 1.69
C ARG A 114 10.66 -0.49 2.12
N LEU A 115 9.48 -0.46 1.51
CA LEU A 115 8.38 -1.38 1.82
C LEU A 115 8.76 -2.83 1.55
N HIS A 116 9.45 -3.10 0.44
CA HIS A 116 9.96 -4.44 0.10
C HIS A 116 10.93 -5.00 1.14
N LYS A 117 11.71 -4.17 1.84
CA LYS A 117 12.62 -4.63 2.91
C LYS A 117 11.91 -5.17 4.14
N TYR A 118 10.63 -4.82 4.32
CA TYR A 118 9.81 -5.28 5.43
C TYR A 118 8.90 -6.46 5.06
N LEU A 119 8.93 -6.91 3.81
CA LEU A 119 8.24 -8.14 3.40
C LEU A 119 9.03 -9.37 3.90
N PRO A 120 8.34 -10.37 4.49
CA PRO A 120 8.95 -11.59 5.03
C PRO A 120 9.45 -12.57 3.95
#